data_AF-A0A136KWH5-F1
#
_entry.id   AF-A0A136KWH5-F1
#
_cell.length_a   1.000
_cell.length_b   1.000
_cell.length_c   1.000
_cell.angle_alpha   90.00
_cell.angle_beta   90.00
_cell.angle_gamma   90.00
#
_symmetry.space_group_name_H-M   'P 1'
#
loop_
_entity.id
_entity.type
_entity.pdbx_description
1 polymer ?
#
loop_
_entity_poly.entity_id
_entity_poly.type
_entity_poly.pdbx_seq_one_letter_code
_entity_poly.pdbx_strand_id
1 'polypeptide(L)' 'MQKILLARGYEFVHAPDAETGLQFALAHLPDLILLDLGLPDYDGQTLAGWIHQEKQLQDIPLIAFTAWPEETAKQM' A
#
# COMPACT_ATOMS: atom_id res chain seq x y z
N MET A 1 -1.24 12.68 -6.23
CA MET A 1 -2.18 12.18 -5.20
C MET A 1 -2.06 12.94 -3.88
N GLN A 2 -0.86 13.01 -3.28
CA GLN A 2 -0.63 13.64 -1.96
C GLN A 2 -1.29 15.02 -1.76
N LYS A 3 -1.13 15.96 -2.72
CA LYS A 3 -1.76 17.30 -2.62
C LYS A 3 -3.29 17.25 -2.45
N ILE A 4 -3.95 16.28 -3.10
CA ILE A 4 -5.41 16.13 -3.05
C ILE A 4 -5.84 15.54 -1.71
N LEU A 5 -5.09 14.56 -1.19
CA LEU A 5 -5.35 13.94 0.12
C LEU A 5 -5.21 14.97 1.24
N LEU A 6 -4.10 15.72 1.25
CA LEU A 6 -3.86 16.79 2.22
C LEU A 6 -4.93 17.90 2.13
N ALA A 7 -5.32 18.31 0.92
CA ALA A 7 -6.37 19.32 0.73
C ALA A 7 -7.75 18.86 1.24
N ARG A 8 -7.97 17.55 1.35
CA ARG A 8 -9.19 16.96 1.92
C ARG A 8 -9.08 16.65 3.42
N GLY A 9 -7.95 17.00 4.05
CA GLY A 9 -7.73 16.81 5.48
C GLY A 9 -7.30 15.40 5.87
N TYR A 10 -6.88 14.56 4.93
CA TYR A 10 -6.29 13.26 5.25
C TYR A 10 -4.84 13.41 5.68
N GLU A 11 -4.45 12.66 6.70
CA GLU A 11 -3.05 12.40 7.01
C GLU A 11 -2.49 11.40 5.99
N PHE A 12 -1.21 11.58 5.63
CA PHE A 12 -0.59 10.78 4.58
C PHE A 12 0.86 10.47 4.93
N VAL A 13 1.19 9.18 4.87
CA VAL A 13 2.56 8.66 4.99
C VAL A 13 2.94 8.05 3.64
N HIS A 14 4.12 8.39 3.15
CA HIS A 14 4.64 7.90 1.87
C HIS A 14 5.76 6.90 2.10
N ALA A 15 5.64 5.72 1.51
CA ALA A 15 6.70 4.72 1.43
C ALA A 15 7.10 4.51 -0.04
N PRO A 16 8.38 4.71 -0.40
CA PRO A 16 8.85 4.59 -1.78
C PRO A 16 9.04 3.14 -2.27
N ASP A 17 9.07 2.16 -1.35
CA ASP A 17 9.39 0.76 -1.63
C ASP A 17 8.62 -0.18 -0.68
N ALA A 18 8.67 -1.48 -0.95
CA ALA A 18 7.89 -2.47 -0.22
C ALA A 18 8.34 -2.60 1.24
N GLU A 19 9.64 -2.61 1.48
CA GLU A 19 10.20 -2.77 2.83
C GLU A 19 9.78 -1.59 3.75
N THR A 20 9.98 -0.34 3.29
CA THR A 20 9.54 0.84 4.04
C THR A 20 8.02 0.89 4.16
N GLY A 21 7.29 0.36 3.16
CA GLY A 21 5.83 0.25 3.17
C GLY A 21 5.32 -0.58 4.35
N LEU A 22 5.87 -1.79 4.54
CA LEU A 22 5.51 -2.64 5.66
C LEU A 22 5.88 -2.00 7.01
N GLN A 23 7.10 -1.46 7.11
CA GLN A 23 7.57 -0.82 8.34
C GLN A 23 6.68 0.37 8.74
N PHE A 24 6.30 1.21 7.78
CA PHE A 24 5.46 2.37 8.05
C PHE A 24 4.01 1.98 8.35
N ALA A 25 3.47 0.97 7.68
CA ALA A 25 2.14 0.45 7.99
C ALA A 25 2.08 -0.07 9.44
N LEU A 26 3.07 -0.83 9.88
CA LEU A 26 3.16 -1.33 11.26
C LEU A 26 3.37 -0.21 12.30
N ALA A 27 4.16 0.81 11.96
CA ALA A 27 4.46 1.90 12.87
C ALA A 27 3.28 2.89 13.06
N HIS A 28 2.47 3.10 12.01
CA HIS A 28 1.41 4.12 12.00
C HIS A 28 -0.01 3.55 12.07
N LEU A 29 -0.20 2.26 11.76
CA LEU A 29 -1.51 1.59 11.73
C LEU A 29 -2.57 2.40 10.97
N PRO A 30 -2.37 2.65 9.66
CA PRO A 30 -3.23 3.55 8.89
C PRO A 30 -4.65 2.99 8.71
N ASP A 31 -5.61 3.87 8.44
CA ASP A 31 -6.99 3.44 8.13
C ASP A 31 -7.15 2.86 6.71
N LEU A 32 -6.17 3.08 5.82
CA LEU A 32 -6.18 2.64 4.42
C LEU A 32 -4.76 2.56 3.86
N ILE A 33 -4.48 1.50 3.11
CA ILE A 33 -3.22 1.34 2.35
C ILE A 33 -3.53 1.45 0.86
N LEU A 34 -2.85 2.38 0.19
CA LEU A 34 -2.80 2.46 -1.27
C LEU A 34 -1.49 1.84 -1.74
N LEU A 35 -1.59 0.75 -2.49
CA LEU A 35 -0.44 -0.06 -2.88
C LEU A 35 -0.21 0.02 -4.39
N ASP A 36 1.00 0.42 -4.82
CA ASP A 36 1.42 0.16 -6.19
C ASP A 36 1.91 -1.29 -6.32
N LEU A 37 1.59 -1.95 -7.44
CA LEU A 37 2.09 -3.29 -7.73
C LEU A 37 3.48 -3.27 -8.38
N GLY A 38 3.87 -2.14 -9.00
CA GLY A 38 5.17 -1.95 -9.66
C GLY A 38 6.23 -1.30 -8.77
N LEU A 39 6.43 -1.82 -7.56
CA LEU A 39 7.44 -1.31 -6.63
C LEU A 39 8.88 -1.68 -7.07
N PRO A 40 9.88 -0.87 -6.68
CA PRO A 40 11.26 -1.00 -7.18
C PRO A 40 12.06 -2.17 -6.59
N ASP A 41 11.65 -2.71 -5.43
CA ASP A 41 12.37 -3.74 -4.66
C ASP A 41 11.66 -5.11 -4.71
N TYR A 42 10.42 -5.19 -4.24
CA TYR A 42 9.57 -6.37 -4.28
C TYR A 42 8.28 -6.04 -4.99
N ASP A 43 7.67 -6.98 -5.72
CA ASP A 43 6.37 -6.73 -6.32
C ASP A 43 5.30 -6.46 -5.24
N GLY A 44 4.27 -5.69 -5.59
CA GLY A 44 3.26 -5.32 -4.60
C GLY A 44 2.45 -6.49 -4.06
N GLN A 45 2.30 -7.62 -4.76
CA GLN A 45 1.60 -8.76 -4.17
C GLN A 45 2.39 -9.36 -3.01
N THR A 46 3.72 -9.44 -3.15
CA THR A 46 4.59 -9.88 -2.08
C THR A 46 4.37 -9.01 -0.83
N LEU A 47 4.33 -7.69 -1.00
CA LEU A 47 4.01 -6.77 0.11
C LEU A 47 2.58 -6.99 0.66
N ALA A 48 1.58 -7.13 -0.21
CA ALA A 48 0.21 -7.40 0.23
C ALA A 48 0.11 -8.70 1.05
N GLY A 49 0.86 -9.74 0.65
CA GLY A 49 0.99 -10.98 1.37
C GLY A 49 1.61 -10.79 2.77
N TRP A 50 2.68 -10.00 2.88
CA TRP A 50 3.27 -9.67 4.18
C TRP A 50 2.30 -8.90 5.07
N ILE A 51 1.63 -7.86 4.53
CA ILE A 51 0.63 -7.08 5.26
C ILE A 51 -0.49 -7.99 5.77
N HIS A 52 -0.96 -8.94 4.97
CA HIS A 52 -2.03 -9.86 5.37
C HIS A 52 -1.60 -10.84 6.48
N GLN A 53 -0.31 -11.14 6.60
CA GLN A 53 0.22 -11.99 7.67
C GLN A 53 0.36 -11.22 9.01
N GLU A 54 0.40 -9.89 8.95
CA GLU A 54 0.50 -9.04 10.14
C GLU A 54 -0.88 -8.85 10.80
N LYS A 55 -1.05 -9.45 11.99
CA LYS A 55 -2.30 -9.36 12.77
C LYS A 55 -2.76 -7.93 13.03
N GLN A 56 -1.82 -7.00 13.16
CA GLN A 56 -2.12 -5.59 13.42
C GLN A 56 -2.68 -4.86 12.20
N LEU A 57 -2.48 -5.41 10.99
CA LEU A 57 -2.89 -4.81 9.73
C LEU A 57 -4.04 -5.57 9.05
N GLN A 58 -4.46 -6.71 9.59
CA GLN A 58 -5.43 -7.62 8.97
C GLN A 58 -6.77 -6.96 8.58
N ASP A 59 -7.20 -5.95 9.33
CA ASP A 59 -8.48 -5.27 9.17
C ASP A 59 -8.34 -3.97 8.36
N ILE A 60 -7.11 -3.57 8.02
CA ILE A 60 -6.85 -2.36 7.25
C ILE A 60 -7.14 -2.65 5.77
N PRO A 61 -8.05 -1.89 5.14
CA PRO A 61 -8.32 -2.05 3.72
C PRO A 61 -7.06 -1.73 2.90
N LEU A 62 -6.76 -2.60 1.94
CA LEU A 62 -5.67 -2.43 0.98
C LEU A 62 -6.27 -2.30 -0.41
N ILE A 63 -5.98 -1.18 -1.08
CA ILE A 63 -6.41 -0.90 -2.45
C ILE A 63 -5.18 -0.89 -3.35
N ALA A 64 -5.14 -1.82 -4.30
CA ALA A 64 -4.18 -1.76 -5.39
C ALA A 64 -4.46 -0.50 -6.24
N PHE A 65 -3.49 0.42 -6.27
CA PHE A 65 -3.51 1.64 -7.04
C PHE A 65 -2.25 1.67 -7.89
N THR A 66 -2.37 1.18 -9.12
CA THR A 66 -1.22 0.96 -10.00
C THR A 66 -1.49 1.41 -11.43
N ALA A 67 -0.41 1.65 -12.18
CA ALA A 67 -0.46 1.97 -13.60
C ALA A 67 -0.62 0.73 -14.49
N TRP A 68 -0.53 -0.48 -13.93
CA TRP A 68 -0.77 -1.71 -14.69
C TRP A 68 -2.24 -1.78 -15.17
N PRO A 69 -2.48 -2.34 -16.37
CA PRO A 69 -3.84 -2.64 -16.81
C PRO A 69 -4.56 -3.55 -15.82
N GLU A 70 -5.86 -3.36 -15.66
CA GLU A 70 -6.69 -4.14 -14.72
C GLU A 70 -6.55 -5.66 -14.93
N GLU A 71 -6.49 -6.12 -16.18
CA GLU A 71 -6.35 -7.54 -16.50
C GLU A 71 -5.01 -8.11 -16.03
N THR A 72 -3.92 -7.34 -16.15
CA THR A 72 -2.60 -7.70 -15.61
C THR A 72 -2.61 -7.69 -14.09
N ALA A 73 -3.18 -6.65 -13.48
CA ALA A 73 -3.23 -6.50 -12.03
C ALA A 73 -4.07 -7.60 -11.33
N LYS A 74 -5.06 -8.20 -12.00
CA LYS A 74 -5.86 -9.32 -11.46
C LYS A 74 -5.20 -10.69 -11.58
N GLN A 75 -4.25 -10.83 -12.51
CA GLN A 75 -3.51 -12.08 -12.76
C GLN A 75 -2.19 -12.14 -11.99
N MET A 76 -1.75 -10.97 -11.54
CA MET A 76 -0.78 -10.81 -10.50
C MET A 76 -1.44 -11.24 -9.19
#